data_AF-A0A354D3J2-F1
#
_entry.id   AF-A0A354D3J2-F1
#
_cell.length_a   1.000
_cell.length_b   1.000
_cell.length_c   1.000
_cell.angle_alpha   90.00
_cell.angle_beta   90.00
_cell.angle_gamma   90.00
#
_symmetry.space_group_name_H-M   'P 1'
#
loop_
_entity.id
_entity.type
_entity.pdbx_description
1 polymer ?
#
loop_
_entity_poly.entity_id
_entity_poly.type
_entity_poly.pdbx_seq_one_letter_code
_entity_poly.pdbx_strand_id
1 'polypeptide(L)'
;MAVSEGIHQELIFLLISVALGEGLIILYDIFRIFRQVIPHGVIWTAIEDVCYWVVCALLVFGMVFRTNDGLVRGFSIGGILLGMLFYNHFVSPFFVKYLSLFFRKIMVILKKGLKKIVQAVKIVLYRL
;
A
#
# COMPACT_ATOMS: atom_id res chain seq x y z
N MET A 1 9.31 37.67 16.29
CA MET A 1 9.82 36.30 16.07
C MET A 1 8.74 35.22 16.15
N ALA A 2 7.59 35.42 16.82
CA ALA A 2 6.53 34.39 16.94
C ALA A 2 5.79 34.02 15.63
N VAL A 3 5.65 34.96 14.69
CA VAL A 3 4.90 34.73 13.44
C VAL A 3 5.66 33.83 12.46
N SER A 4 7.00 33.93 12.42
CA SER A 4 7.85 33.12 11.52
C SER A 4 7.84 31.64 11.92
N GLU A 5 7.89 31.37 13.24
CA GLU A 5 7.90 29.99 13.77
C GLU A 5 6.56 29.28 13.51
N GLY A 6 5.43 29.97 13.65
CA GLY A 6 4.11 29.42 13.36
C GLY A 6 3.94 28.99 11.90
N ILE A 7 4.31 29.85 10.95
CA ILE A 7 4.23 29.56 9.52
C ILE A 7 5.13 28.36 9.15
N HIS A 8 6.32 28.29 9.76
CA HIS A 8 7.25 27.18 9.50
C HIS A 8 6.69 25.83 9.97
N GLN A 9 6.05 25.77 11.14
CA GLN A 9 5.40 24.55 11.62
C GLN A 9 4.22 24.13 10.75
N GLU A 10 3.41 25.08 10.28
CA GLU A 10 2.29 24.79 9.38
C GLU A 10 2.76 24.26 8.03
N LEU A 11 3.86 24.79 7.50
CA LEU A 11 4.48 24.29 6.28
C LEU A 11 5.02 22.86 6.45
N ILE A 12 5.68 22.56 7.56
CA ILE A 12 6.14 21.19 7.87
C ILE A 12 4.94 20.24 7.95
N PHE A 13 3.86 20.64 8.62
CA PHE A 13 2.66 19.83 8.73
C PHE A 13 2.03 19.56 7.35
N LEU A 14 2.02 20.54 6.46
CA LEU A 14 1.58 20.38 5.08
C LEU A 14 2.46 19.36 4.33
N LEU A 15 3.78 19.45 4.43
CA LEU A 15 4.70 18.51 3.79
C LEU A 15 4.55 17.08 4.32
N ILE A 16 4.38 16.92 5.64
CA ILE A 16 4.09 15.61 6.26
C ILE A 16 2.77 15.05 5.73
N SER A 17 1.76 15.91 5.56
CA SER A 17 0.46 15.50 5.01
C SER A 17 0.57 15.01 3.57
N VAL A 18 1.36 15.68 2.73
CA VAL A 18 1.67 15.25 1.36
C VAL A 18 2.38 13.89 1.38
N ALA A 19 3.45 13.75 2.16
CA ALA A 19 4.21 12.50 2.27
C ALA A 19 3.34 11.33 2.78
N LEU A 20 2.42 11.60 3.71
CA LEU A 20 1.45 10.60 4.17
C LEU A 20 0.51 10.17 3.04
N GLY A 21 0.01 11.11 2.24
CA GLY A 21 -0.80 10.81 1.06
C GLY A 21 -0.10 9.90 0.06
N GLU A 22 1.17 10.15 -0.22
CA GLU A 22 2.00 9.26 -1.05
C GLU A 22 2.12 7.87 -0.42
N GLY A 23 2.40 7.80 0.88
CA GLY A 23 2.49 6.55 1.64
C GLY A 23 1.21 5.70 1.59
N LEU A 24 0.03 6.34 1.60
CA LEU A 24 -1.26 5.64 1.50
C LEU A 24 -1.45 4.99 0.12
N ILE A 25 -0.99 5.64 -0.96
CA ILE A 25 -1.04 5.02 -2.30
C ILE A 25 0.01 3.91 -2.44
N ILE A 26 1.21 4.09 -1.88
CA ILE A 26 2.22 3.01 -1.84
C ILE A 26 1.66 1.77 -1.16
N LEU A 27 1.01 1.96 0.00
CA LEU A 27 0.37 0.87 0.72
C LEU A 27 -0.74 0.22 -0.12
N TYR A 28 -1.57 1.02 -0.78
CA TYR A 28 -2.61 0.53 -1.70
C TYR A 28 -2.03 -0.30 -2.85
N ASP A 29 -0.92 0.15 -3.45
CA ASP A 29 -0.25 -0.53 -4.55
C ASP A 29 0.27 -1.91 -4.12
N ILE A 30 0.72 -2.06 -2.87
CA ILE A 30 1.11 -3.36 -2.30
C ILE A 30 -0.09 -4.33 -2.33
N PHE A 31 -1.23 -3.93 -1.78
CA PHE A 31 -2.46 -4.75 -1.80
C PHE A 31 -2.92 -5.06 -3.24
N ARG A 32 -2.82 -4.09 -4.15
CA ARG A 32 -3.13 -4.28 -5.57
C ARG A 32 -2.26 -5.34 -6.22
N ILE A 33 -0.97 -5.38 -5.89
CA ILE A 33 -0.04 -6.39 -6.38
C ILE A 33 -0.35 -7.75 -5.76
N PHE A 34 -0.62 -7.84 -4.46
CA PHE A 34 -1.06 -9.08 -3.81
C PHE A 34 -2.27 -9.72 -4.53
N ARG A 35 -3.28 -8.90 -4.85
CA ARG A 35 -4.47 -9.33 -5.60
C ARG A 35 -4.17 -9.86 -7.01
N GLN A 36 -3.18 -9.29 -7.69
CA GLN A 36 -2.76 -9.78 -9.02
C GLN A 36 -1.98 -11.11 -8.94
N VAL A 37 -1.24 -11.30 -7.86
CA VAL A 37 -0.34 -12.45 -7.65
C VAL A 37 -1.13 -13.68 -7.21
N ILE A 38 -2.13 -13.48 -6.35
CA ILE A 38 -3.00 -14.54 -5.87
C ILE A 38 -4.47 -14.16 -6.12
N PRO A 39 -5.10 -14.68 -7.18
CA PRO A 39 -6.53 -14.48 -7.38
C PRO A 39 -7.29 -15.24 -6.28
N HIS A 40 -7.61 -14.54 -5.21
CA HIS A 40 -8.46 -15.02 -4.13
C HIS A 40 -9.93 -14.68 -4.40
N GLY A 41 -10.86 -15.44 -3.82
CA GLY A 41 -12.30 -15.16 -3.94
C GLY A 41 -12.70 -13.81 -3.35
N VAL A 42 -13.94 -13.37 -3.65
CA VAL A 42 -14.49 -12.05 -3.26
C VAL A 42 -14.36 -11.77 -1.76
N ILE A 43 -14.50 -12.78 -0.89
CA ILE A 43 -14.42 -12.65 0.57
C ILE A 43 -13.03 -12.18 1.02
N TRP A 44 -11.96 -12.75 0.47
CA TRP A 44 -10.59 -12.36 0.81
C TRP A 44 -10.26 -10.95 0.35
N THR A 45 -10.78 -10.58 -0.82
CA THR A 45 -10.64 -9.21 -1.35
C THR A 45 -11.31 -8.19 -0.40
N ALA A 46 -12.48 -8.55 0.16
CA ALA A 46 -13.17 -7.68 1.11
C ALA A 46 -12.40 -7.54 2.44
N ILE A 47 -11.80 -8.63 2.95
CA ILE A 47 -10.96 -8.58 4.16
C ILE A 47 -9.74 -7.67 3.94
N GLU A 48 -9.05 -7.83 2.81
CA GLU A 48 -7.92 -6.96 2.44
C GLU A 48 -8.33 -5.49 2.39
N ASP A 49 -9.49 -5.20 1.81
CA ASP A 49 -10.01 -3.84 1.74
C ASP A 49 -10.26 -3.29 3.14
N VAL A 50 -11.00 -4.02 3.99
CA VAL A 50 -11.25 -3.61 5.38
C VAL A 50 -9.95 -3.36 6.15
N CYS A 51 -8.94 -4.24 5.99
CA CYS A 51 -7.62 -4.03 6.58
C CYS A 51 -6.96 -2.75 6.07
N TYR A 52 -7.01 -2.49 4.75
CA TYR A 52 -6.49 -1.27 4.16
C TYR A 52 -7.19 -0.02 4.72
N TRP A 53 -8.52 -0.01 4.80
CA TRP A 53 -9.29 1.09 5.37
C TRP A 53 -8.92 1.37 6.83
N VAL A 54 -8.74 0.32 7.64
CA VAL A 54 -8.32 0.45 9.04
C VAL A 54 -6.91 1.03 9.15
N VAL A 55 -5.95 0.53 8.37
CA VAL A 55 -4.57 1.06 8.39
C VAL A 55 -4.55 2.50 7.91
N CYS A 56 -5.28 2.84 6.86
CA CYS A 56 -5.38 4.22 6.38
C CYS A 56 -5.96 5.14 7.45
N ALA A 57 -7.04 4.73 8.10
CA ALA A 57 -7.64 5.49 9.19
C ALA A 57 -6.64 5.71 10.33
N LEU A 58 -5.93 4.66 10.76
CA LEU A 58 -4.93 4.74 11.82
C LEU A 58 -3.75 5.66 11.47
N LEU A 59 -3.26 5.61 10.23
CA LEU A 59 -2.16 6.47 9.77
C LEU A 59 -2.59 7.93 9.70
N VAL A 60 -3.75 8.21 9.11
CA VAL A 60 -4.30 9.58 9.00
C VAL A 60 -4.60 10.14 10.39
N PHE A 61 -5.31 9.39 11.23
CA PHE A 61 -5.59 9.82 12.61
C PHE A 61 -4.32 9.99 13.43
N GLY A 62 -3.38 9.04 13.35
CA GLY A 62 -2.12 9.10 14.07
C GLY A 62 -1.31 10.35 13.71
N MET A 63 -1.28 10.73 12.43
CA MET A 63 -0.62 11.94 11.97
C MET A 63 -1.31 13.21 12.49
N VAL A 64 -2.65 13.27 12.43
CA VAL A 64 -3.43 14.41 12.94
C VAL A 64 -3.26 14.57 14.45
N PHE A 65 -3.27 13.46 15.20
CA PHE A 65 -3.07 13.46 16.65
C PHE A 65 -1.66 13.93 17.04
N ARG A 66 -0.62 13.45 16.35
CA ARG A 66 0.77 13.80 16.72
C ARG A 66 1.20 15.20 16.33
N THR A 67 0.63 15.75 15.26
CA THR A 67 1.16 16.98 14.66
C THR A 67 0.32 18.21 15.00
N ASN A 68 -0.89 18.02 15.52
CA ASN A 68 -1.83 19.13 15.70
C ASN A 68 -2.83 18.92 16.85
N ASP A 69 -2.45 18.12 17.85
CA ASP A 69 -3.29 17.77 19.01
C ASP A 69 -4.69 17.25 18.66
N GLY A 70 -4.86 16.65 17.48
CA GLY A 70 -6.15 16.13 17.00
C GLY A 70 -6.98 17.10 16.18
N LEU A 71 -6.53 18.35 15.96
CA LEU A 71 -7.24 19.32 15.11
C LEU A 71 -7.02 18.99 13.62
N VAL A 72 -8.09 18.56 12.96
CA VAL A 72 -8.09 18.36 11.51
C VAL A 72 -8.11 19.73 10.82
N ARG A 73 -7.01 20.12 10.17
CA ARG A 73 -6.96 21.36 9.37
C ARG A 73 -7.25 21.05 7.90
N GLY A 74 -8.06 21.88 7.23
CA GLY A 74 -8.46 21.63 5.85
C GLY A 74 -7.27 21.49 4.87
N PHE A 75 -6.17 22.19 5.13
CA PHE A 75 -4.97 22.09 4.30
C PHE A 75 -4.21 20.77 4.45
N SER A 76 -4.34 20.03 5.57
CA SER A 76 -3.73 18.70 5.69
C SER A 76 -4.48 17.68 4.83
N ILE A 77 -5.81 17.77 4.77
CA ILE A 77 -6.63 16.96 3.84
C ILE A 77 -6.22 17.28 2.40
N GLY A 78 -6.08 18.57 2.07
CA GLY A 78 -5.59 19.01 0.76
C GLY A 78 -4.20 18.46 0.44
N GLY A 79 -3.27 18.50 1.40
CA GLY A 79 -1.93 17.93 1.26
C GLY A 79 -1.94 16.42 1.01
N ILE A 80 -2.72 15.66 1.79
CA ILE A 80 -2.89 14.21 1.60
C ILE A 80 -3.42 13.93 0.19
N LEU A 81 -4.50 14.59 -0.22
CA LEU A 81 -5.08 14.40 -1.55
C LEU A 81 -4.09 14.74 -2.66
N LEU A 82 -3.33 15.82 -2.50
CA LEU A 82 -2.32 16.24 -3.46
C LEU A 82 -1.19 15.22 -3.58
N GLY A 83 -0.67 14.70 -2.45
CA GLY A 83 0.32 13.63 -2.44
C GLY A 83 -0.20 12.34 -3.07
N MET A 84 -1.45 11.96 -2.76
CA MET A 84 -2.10 10.81 -3.37
C MET A 84 -2.20 10.95 -4.89
N LEU A 85 -2.65 12.10 -5.40
CA LEU A 85 -2.79 12.35 -6.83
C LEU A 85 -1.43 12.36 -7.55
N PHE A 86 -0.43 12.99 -6.93
CA PHE A 86 0.92 13.06 -7.49
C PHE A 86 1.52 11.66 -7.66
N TYR A 87 1.51 10.86 -6.59
CA TYR A 87 2.05 9.50 -6.65
C TYR A 87 1.24 8.59 -7.58
N ASN A 88 -0.10 8.69 -7.55
CA ASN A 88 -0.98 7.89 -8.40
C ASN A 88 -0.73 8.13 -9.89
N HIS A 89 -0.51 9.38 -10.29
CA HIS A 89 -0.32 9.72 -11.70
C HIS A 89 1.08 9.38 -12.23
N PHE A 90 2.12 9.72 -11.46
CA PHE A 90 3.51 9.62 -11.93
C PHE A 90 4.17 8.27 -11.59
N VAL A 91 3.95 7.76 -10.38
CA VAL A 91 4.77 6.64 -9.84
C VAL A 91 4.02 5.32 -9.87
N SER A 92 2.73 5.31 -9.48
CA SER A 92 1.91 4.09 -9.42
C SER A 92 1.91 3.26 -10.72
N PRO A 93 1.69 3.81 -11.94
CA PRO A 93 1.64 2.99 -13.14
C PRO A 93 2.98 2.32 -13.46
N PHE A 94 4.10 2.97 -13.14
CA PHE A 94 5.43 2.37 -13.28
C PHE A 94 5.62 1.30 -12.20
N PHE A 95 5.47 1.68 -10.92
CA PHE A 95 5.74 0.81 -9.78
C PHE A 95 4.91 -0.48 -9.81
N VAL A 96 3.59 -0.37 -10.03
CA VAL A 96 2.69 -1.53 -10.14
C VAL A 96 3.06 -2.42 -11.32
N LYS A 97 3.44 -1.86 -12.47
CA LYS A 97 3.78 -2.64 -13.66
C LYS A 97 5.06 -3.46 -13.46
N TYR A 98 6.13 -2.84 -12.94
CA TYR A 98 7.40 -3.56 -12.73
C TYR A 98 7.29 -4.59 -11.61
N LEU A 99 6.66 -4.21 -10.50
CA LEU A 99 6.57 -5.08 -9.33
C LEU A 99 5.61 -6.25 -9.59
N SER A 100 4.48 -6.03 -10.28
CA SER A 100 3.57 -7.13 -10.68
C SER A 100 4.24 -8.13 -11.62
N LEU A 101 5.04 -7.67 -12.60
CA LEU A 101 5.80 -8.55 -13.49
C LEU A 101 6.80 -9.40 -12.71
N PHE A 102 7.51 -8.80 -11.76
CA PHE A 102 8.47 -9.48 -10.90
C PHE A 102 7.79 -10.58 -10.06
N PHE A 103 6.74 -10.22 -9.31
CA PHE A 103 6.01 -11.19 -8.47
C PHE A 103 5.32 -12.28 -9.29
N ARG A 104 4.77 -11.96 -10.47
CA ARG A 104 4.19 -12.97 -11.38
C ARG A 104 5.25 -13.99 -11.80
N LYS A 105 6.48 -13.54 -12.09
CA LYS A 105 7.61 -14.43 -12.44
C LYS A 105 7.93 -15.38 -11.28
N ILE A 106 8.02 -14.86 -10.06
CA ILE A 106 8.26 -15.65 -8.84
C ILE A 106 7.16 -16.71 -8.64
N MET A 107 5.88 -16.33 -8.77
CA MET A 107 4.77 -17.27 -8.60
C MET A 107 4.78 -18.40 -9.64
N VAL A 108 5.14 -18.12 -10.89
CA VAL A 108 5.27 -19.15 -11.92
C VAL A 108 6.38 -20.15 -11.56
N ILE A 109 7.51 -19.65 -11.02
CA ILE A 109 8.61 -20.50 -10.57
C ILE A 109 8.17 -21.36 -9.38
N LEU A 110 7.53 -20.78 -8.38
CA LEU A 110 7.00 -21.49 -7.21
C LEU A 110 5.99 -22.58 -7.60
N LYS A 111 5.03 -22.27 -8.47
CA LYS A 111 4.04 -23.26 -8.96
C LYS A 111 4.70 -24.40 -9.73
N LYS A 112 5.73 -24.12 -10.54
CA LYS A 112 6.51 -25.17 -11.22
C LYS A 112 7.26 -26.06 -10.23
N GLY A 113 7.89 -25.47 -9.22
CA GLY A 113 8.57 -26.21 -8.15
C GLY A 113 7.62 -27.13 -7.40
N LEU A 114 6.47 -26.59 -6.96
CA LEU A 114 5.45 -27.36 -6.26
C LEU A 114 4.89 -28.50 -7.12
N LYS A 115 4.60 -28.26 -8.40
CA LYS A 115 4.09 -29.30 -9.31
C LYS A 115 5.10 -30.45 -9.49
N LYS A 116 6.40 -30.15 -9.57
CA LYS A 116 7.45 -31.18 -9.61
C LYS A 116 7.44 -32.03 -8.34
N ILE A 117 7.36 -31.40 -7.17
CA ILE A 117 7.33 -32.11 -5.88
C ILE A 117 6.09 -33.01 -5.79
N VAL A 118 4.91 -32.47 -6.12
CA VAL A 118 3.66 -33.23 -6.11
C VAL A 118 3.72 -34.42 -7.08
N GLN A 119 4.29 -34.24 -8.27
CA GLN A 119 4.49 -35.34 -9.22
C GLN A 119 5.45 -36.40 -8.70
N ALA A 120 6.58 -36.00 -8.08
CA ALA A 120 7.52 -36.93 -7.50
C ALA A 120 6.88 -37.76 -6.38
N VAL A 121 6.12 -37.13 -5.48
CA VAL A 121 5.38 -37.82 -4.41
C VAL A 121 4.34 -38.78 -4.99
N LYS A 122 3.59 -38.37 -6.03
CA LYS A 122 2.59 -39.23 -6.67
C LYS A 122 3.24 -40.47 -7.31
N ILE A 123 4.39 -40.32 -7.96
CA ILE A 123 5.13 -41.44 -8.57
C ILE A 123 5.59 -42.43 -7.50
N VAL A 124 6.09 -41.96 -6.36
CA VAL A 124 6.50 -42.83 -5.25
C VAL A 124 5.31 -43.58 -4.64
N LEU A 125 4.18 -42.89 -4.44
CA LEU A 125 2.95 -43.49 -3.90
C LEU A 125 2.33 -44.56 -4.81
N TYR A 126 2.37 -44.39 -6.13
CA TYR A 126 1.86 -45.40 -7.08
C TYR A 126 2.78 -46.60 -7.27
N ARG A 127 4.02 -46.52 -6.74
CA ARG A 127 5.03 -47.58 -6.84
C ARG A 127 5.10 -48.45 -5.59
N LEU A 128 4.41 -48.07 -4.52
CA LEU A 128 4.16 -48.84 -3.30
C LEU A 128 2.85 -49.63 -3.45
#